data_AF-A0A290DB03-F1
#
_entry.id   AF-A0A290DB03-F1
#
_cell.length_a   1.000
_cell.length_b   1.000
_cell.length_c   1.000
_cell.angle_alpha   90.00
_cell.angle_beta   90.00
_cell.angle_gamma   90.00
#
_symmetry.space_group_name_H-M   'P 1'
#
loop_
_entity.id
_entity.type
_entity.pdbx_description
1 polymer ?
#
loop_
_entity_poly.entity_id
_entity_poly.type
_entity_poly.pdbx_seq_one_letter_code
_entity_poly.pdbx_strand_id
1 'polypeptide(L)'
;PWWVKEREYEDPTCEVDWSQIERSDNSWIMHGVRNGVKGGYLFAGQKYLDWQKEGSDRAFNGVKNNEPGLTLRDMALEGGASPLLMGLNKVVNFVLPEIDQDQVLAQFGFTAAAWPNASSFWVASAPPDFWGVPKWQGTPEENSRMLRSAMRFFGASEVRFAELNEKTKKLIFTHHVHNTPIVFEDVDKAYEVAGQKFVLPDKPLYIVSVAVQMSKEMYRQGNAGIRFAANNMRYRLNNVVHVATQS
;
A
#
# COMPACT_ATOMS: atom_id res chain seq x y z
N PRO A 1 -11.07 30.64 12.86
CA PRO A 1 -9.73 31.09 13.32
C PRO A 1 -8.64 30.72 12.31
N TRP A 2 -7.66 31.60 12.07
CA TRP A 2 -6.56 31.36 11.11
C TRP A 2 -5.43 30.48 11.68
N TRP A 3 -5.46 30.20 12.99
CA TRP A 3 -4.54 29.31 13.69
C TRP A 3 -5.29 28.53 14.78
N VAL A 4 -5.05 27.23 14.89
CA VAL A 4 -5.62 26.32 15.90
C VAL A 4 -4.48 25.48 16.47
N LYS A 5 -4.29 25.52 17.81
CA LYS A 5 -3.22 24.76 18.49
C LYS A 5 -3.61 23.30 18.72
N GLU A 6 -4.85 23.08 19.13
CA GLU A 6 -5.38 21.78 19.50
C GLU A 6 -6.81 21.66 18.96
N ARG A 7 -7.20 20.43 18.61
CA ARG A 7 -8.54 20.10 18.17
C ARG A 7 -8.88 18.69 18.61
N GLU A 8 -10.15 18.48 18.90
CA GLU A 8 -10.65 17.17 19.31
C GLU A 8 -10.41 16.10 18.22
N TYR A 9 -10.12 14.88 18.65
CA TYR A 9 -9.62 13.77 17.83
C TYR A 9 -10.54 13.35 16.66
N GLU A 10 -11.81 13.76 16.68
CA GLU A 10 -12.80 13.46 15.63
C GLU A 10 -13.50 14.70 15.08
N ASP A 11 -12.88 15.86 15.27
CA ASP A 11 -13.37 17.15 14.81
C ASP A 11 -12.39 17.69 13.74
N PRO A 12 -12.51 17.29 12.46
CA PRO A 12 -11.59 17.75 11.41
C PRO A 12 -11.89 19.19 10.98
N THR A 13 -10.95 19.82 10.25
CA THR A 13 -11.11 21.21 9.78
C THR A 13 -12.29 21.45 8.85
N CYS A 14 -12.77 20.39 8.21
CA CYS A 14 -13.99 20.40 7.43
C CYS A 14 -15.10 19.75 8.26
N GLU A 15 -16.29 20.35 8.29
CA GLU A 15 -17.44 19.73 8.97
C GLU A 15 -17.76 18.38 8.33
N VAL A 16 -17.93 17.35 9.16
CA VAL A 16 -18.31 16.00 8.74
C VAL A 16 -19.59 15.61 9.46
N ASP A 17 -20.65 15.40 8.70
CA ASP A 17 -21.88 14.80 9.23
C ASP A 17 -21.72 13.28 9.33
N TRP A 18 -21.20 12.84 10.48
CA TRP A 18 -20.99 11.43 10.79
C TRP A 18 -22.28 10.59 10.77
N SER A 19 -23.47 11.20 10.80
CA SER A 19 -24.74 10.48 10.66
C SER A 19 -24.98 9.97 9.24
N GLN A 20 -24.43 10.65 8.24
CA GLN A 20 -24.54 10.29 6.82
C GLN A 20 -23.39 9.42 6.33
N ILE A 21 -22.32 9.28 7.12
CA ILE A 21 -21.18 8.45 6.73
C ILE A 21 -21.49 6.97 7.02
N GLU A 22 -21.41 6.18 5.97
CA GLU A 22 -21.53 4.72 5.99
C GLU A 22 -20.32 4.08 5.29
N ARG A 23 -20.04 2.83 5.65
CA ARG A 23 -18.96 2.05 5.01
C ARG A 23 -19.26 1.89 3.52
N SER A 24 -18.36 2.39 2.68
CA SER A 24 -18.52 2.30 1.22
C SER A 24 -18.10 0.93 0.68
N ASP A 25 -18.68 0.50 -0.45
CA ASP A 25 -18.27 -0.72 -1.15
C ASP A 25 -17.21 -0.38 -2.22
N ASN A 26 -15.96 -0.82 -2.00
CA ASN A 26 -14.83 -0.52 -2.90
C ASN A 26 -14.91 -1.27 -4.24
N SER A 27 -15.86 -2.18 -4.44
CA SER A 27 -16.07 -2.79 -5.76
C SER A 27 -16.72 -1.82 -6.75
N TRP A 28 -17.27 -0.69 -6.28
CA TRP A 28 -17.89 0.35 -7.10
C TRP A 28 -16.93 1.42 -7.63
N ILE A 29 -15.68 1.46 -7.18
CA ILE A 29 -14.73 2.45 -7.68
C ILE A 29 -14.22 2.09 -9.08
N MET A 30 -13.66 3.07 -9.78
CA MET A 30 -13.13 2.90 -11.15
C MET A 30 -11.96 1.92 -11.26
N HIS A 31 -11.22 1.69 -10.17
CA HIS A 31 -10.19 0.62 -10.17
C HIS A 31 -10.79 -0.77 -10.31
N GLY A 32 -12.08 -0.95 -10.00
CA GLY A 32 -12.82 -2.19 -10.19
C GLY A 32 -13.08 -2.56 -11.65
N VAL A 33 -12.99 -1.60 -12.59
CA VAL A 33 -13.24 -1.86 -14.03
C VAL A 33 -12.28 -2.91 -14.58
N ARG A 34 -11.00 -2.84 -14.20
CA ARG A 34 -9.96 -3.81 -14.61
C ARG A 34 -10.27 -5.24 -14.15
N ASN A 35 -11.08 -5.38 -13.10
CA ASN A 35 -11.36 -6.66 -12.44
C ASN A 35 -12.77 -7.19 -12.76
N GLY A 36 -13.52 -6.55 -13.66
CA GLY A 36 -14.89 -6.97 -14.02
C GLY A 36 -15.92 -6.81 -12.91
N VAL A 37 -15.64 -5.98 -11.90
CA VAL A 37 -16.53 -5.77 -10.74
C VAL A 37 -17.46 -4.56 -10.93
N LYS A 38 -18.38 -4.35 -9.97
CA LYS A 38 -19.54 -3.45 -10.04
C LYS A 38 -19.28 -2.05 -10.61
N GLY A 39 -18.19 -1.39 -10.22
CA GLY A 39 -17.82 -0.06 -10.72
C GLY A 39 -17.49 -0.02 -12.21
N GLY A 40 -17.04 -1.15 -12.76
CA GLY A 40 -16.74 -1.31 -14.19
C GLY A 40 -17.92 -1.12 -15.12
N TYR A 41 -19.12 -1.44 -14.63
CA TYR A 41 -20.33 -1.40 -15.44
C TYR A 41 -20.84 0.03 -15.69
N LEU A 42 -20.42 1.01 -14.87
CA LEU A 42 -20.81 2.42 -15.03
C LEU A 42 -20.37 3.02 -16.37
N PHE A 43 -19.35 2.44 -17.02
CA PHE A 43 -18.85 2.88 -18.33
C PHE A 43 -18.99 1.83 -19.43
N ALA A 44 -19.91 0.85 -19.29
CA ALA A 44 -20.22 -0.16 -20.30
C ALA A 44 -18.97 -0.75 -20.96
N GLY A 45 -18.24 -1.62 -20.24
CA GLY A 45 -17.17 -2.54 -20.69
C GLY A 45 -16.30 -2.11 -21.90
N GLN A 46 -16.89 -2.07 -23.09
CA GLN A 46 -16.25 -1.66 -24.34
C GLN A 46 -15.57 -0.29 -24.27
N LYS A 47 -16.23 0.76 -23.74
CA LYS A 47 -15.63 2.11 -23.70
C LYS A 47 -14.33 2.14 -22.90
N TYR A 48 -14.26 1.33 -21.84
CA TYR A 48 -13.04 1.18 -21.06
C TYR A 48 -11.93 0.50 -21.85
N LEU A 49 -12.26 -0.57 -22.60
CA LEU A 49 -11.31 -1.25 -23.48
C LEU A 49 -10.80 -0.30 -24.58
N ASP A 50 -11.69 0.54 -25.12
CA ASP A 50 -11.33 1.56 -26.11
C ASP A 50 -10.36 2.59 -25.53
N TRP A 51 -10.61 3.09 -24.32
CA TRP A 51 -9.69 4.00 -23.62
C TRP A 51 -8.34 3.35 -23.29
N GLN A 52 -8.32 2.08 -22.90
CA GLN A 52 -7.07 1.35 -22.69
C GLN A 52 -6.27 1.23 -23.99
N LYS A 53 -6.95 0.90 -25.09
CA LYS A 53 -6.33 0.82 -26.41
C LYS A 53 -5.80 2.17 -26.86
N GLU A 54 -6.60 3.23 -26.76
CA GLU A 54 -6.21 4.59 -27.09
C GLU A 54 -4.98 5.04 -26.28
N GLY A 55 -4.96 4.77 -24.98
CA GLY A 55 -3.81 5.05 -24.12
C GLY A 55 -2.55 4.29 -24.52
N SER A 56 -2.69 3.01 -24.88
CA SER A 56 -1.58 2.15 -25.31
C SER A 56 -1.04 2.57 -26.68
N ASP A 57 -1.92 2.83 -27.64
CA ASP A 57 -1.56 3.31 -28.99
C ASP A 57 -0.86 4.67 -28.91
N ARG A 58 -1.36 5.59 -28.06
CA ARG A 58 -0.71 6.87 -27.78
C ARG A 58 0.70 6.67 -27.22
N ALA A 59 0.87 5.80 -26.23
CA ALA A 59 2.18 5.56 -25.63
C ALA A 59 3.17 5.01 -26.67
N PHE A 60 2.75 4.01 -27.45
CA PHE A 60 3.61 3.37 -28.45
C PHE A 60 3.96 4.31 -29.61
N ASN A 61 3.00 5.05 -30.14
CA ASN A 61 3.24 6.01 -31.22
C ASN A 61 4.08 7.19 -30.74
N GLY A 62 3.85 7.67 -29.52
CA GLY A 62 4.66 8.74 -28.93
C GLY A 62 6.13 8.36 -28.80
N VAL A 63 6.44 7.12 -28.42
CA VAL A 63 7.82 6.60 -28.39
C VAL A 63 8.44 6.55 -29.78
N LYS A 64 7.71 6.05 -30.78
CA LYS A 64 8.20 6.00 -32.17
C LYS A 64 8.48 7.39 -32.74
N ASN A 65 7.62 8.35 -32.40
CA ASN A 65 7.69 9.71 -32.90
C ASN A 65 8.56 10.64 -32.04
N ASN A 66 9.15 10.12 -30.95
CA ASN A 66 9.93 10.89 -29.98
C ASN A 66 9.17 12.12 -29.44
N GLU A 67 7.89 11.93 -29.14
CA GLU A 67 7.03 12.97 -28.57
C GLU A 67 7.50 13.36 -27.16
N PRO A 68 7.49 14.65 -26.79
CA PRO A 68 7.87 15.09 -25.44
C PRO A 68 7.10 14.35 -24.32
N GLY A 69 7.84 13.75 -23.38
CA GLY A 69 7.31 12.96 -22.27
C GLY A 69 7.03 11.49 -22.59
N LEU A 70 6.98 11.13 -23.88
CA LEU A 70 6.83 9.77 -24.39
C LEU A 70 8.09 9.30 -25.12
N THR A 71 9.28 9.81 -24.78
CA THR A 71 10.52 9.31 -25.39
C THR A 71 10.89 7.93 -24.82
N LEU A 72 11.78 7.21 -25.50
CA LEU A 72 12.32 5.94 -24.97
C LEU A 72 12.97 6.11 -23.59
N ARG A 73 13.60 7.28 -23.34
CA ARG A 73 14.23 7.60 -22.05
C ARG A 73 13.19 7.75 -20.94
N ASP A 74 12.03 8.33 -21.27
CA ASP A 74 10.93 8.52 -20.33
C ASP A 74 10.29 7.18 -19.95
N MET A 75 10.13 6.28 -20.94
CA MET A 75 9.65 4.92 -20.70
C MET A 75 10.65 4.10 -19.87
N ALA A 76 11.96 4.24 -20.13
CA ALA A 76 12.99 3.55 -19.34
C ALA A 76 13.00 4.01 -17.88
N LEU A 77 12.81 5.32 -17.65
CA LEU A 77 12.71 5.87 -16.30
C LEU A 77 11.45 5.37 -15.57
N GLU A 78 10.31 5.31 -16.26
CA GLU A 78 9.07 4.71 -15.75
C GLU A 78 9.26 3.23 -15.41
N GLY A 79 9.83 2.44 -16.33
CA GLY A 79 10.15 1.05 -16.13
C GLY A 79 11.09 0.81 -14.95
N GLY A 80 12.07 1.70 -14.71
CA GLY A 80 12.95 1.63 -13.54
C GLY A 80 12.30 2.02 -12.21
N ALA A 81 11.19 2.77 -12.25
CA ALA A 81 10.42 3.15 -11.06
C ALA A 81 9.38 2.09 -10.65
N SER A 82 8.97 1.23 -11.58
CA SER A 82 7.93 0.21 -11.41
C SER A 82 8.28 -1.01 -10.52
N PRO A 83 9.55 -1.46 -10.36
CA PRO A 83 9.87 -2.53 -9.42
C PRO A 83 9.40 -2.19 -8.01
N LEU A 84 8.85 -3.18 -7.33
CA LEU A 84 8.25 -3.06 -5.98
C LEU A 84 6.99 -2.19 -5.92
N LEU A 85 6.38 -1.81 -7.04
CA LEU A 85 5.09 -1.08 -7.01
C LEU A 85 3.96 -1.88 -6.34
N MET A 86 4.01 -3.21 -6.45
CA MET A 86 3.00 -4.12 -5.87
C MET A 86 3.54 -4.96 -4.69
N GLY A 87 4.66 -4.57 -4.10
CA GLY A 87 5.37 -5.31 -3.05
C GLY A 87 6.41 -6.30 -3.60
N LEU A 88 7.33 -6.72 -2.71
CA LEU A 88 8.46 -7.61 -3.05
C LEU A 88 8.00 -8.97 -3.58
N ASN A 89 6.97 -9.56 -2.97
CA ASN A 89 6.44 -10.87 -3.34
C ASN A 89 5.96 -10.95 -4.81
N LYS A 90 5.46 -9.84 -5.36
CA LYS A 90 5.03 -9.80 -6.78
C LYS A 90 6.20 -9.62 -7.74
N VAL A 91 7.31 -9.00 -7.32
CA VAL A 91 8.52 -8.90 -8.14
C VAL A 91 9.20 -10.27 -8.27
N VAL A 92 9.31 -11.02 -7.17
CA VAL A 92 9.86 -12.38 -7.20
C VAL A 92 9.03 -13.27 -8.14
N ASN A 93 7.71 -13.25 -8.01
CA ASN A 93 6.80 -14.03 -8.88
C ASN A 93 6.80 -13.59 -10.35
N PHE A 94 7.07 -12.30 -10.64
CA PHE A 94 7.09 -11.78 -12.01
C PHE A 94 8.41 -12.04 -12.72
N VAL A 95 9.55 -11.92 -12.01
CA VAL A 95 10.88 -12.07 -12.60
C VAL A 95 11.31 -13.54 -12.65
N LEU A 96 10.87 -14.35 -11.68
CA LEU A 96 11.30 -15.73 -11.50
C LEU A 96 10.09 -16.64 -11.17
N PRO A 97 9.12 -16.80 -12.09
CA PRO A 97 7.87 -17.52 -11.83
C PRO A 97 8.07 -19.02 -11.56
N GLU A 98 9.23 -19.58 -11.93
CA GLU A 98 9.58 -20.99 -11.77
C GLU A 98 10.33 -21.28 -10.46
N ILE A 99 10.66 -20.25 -9.70
CA ILE A 99 11.46 -20.42 -8.50
C ILE A 99 10.55 -20.67 -7.31
N ASP A 100 10.70 -21.85 -6.73
CA ASP A 100 10.13 -22.23 -5.45
C ASP A 100 10.66 -21.26 -4.36
N GLN A 101 9.76 -20.41 -3.86
CA GLN A 101 10.10 -19.40 -2.86
C GLN A 101 10.62 -20.04 -1.57
N ASP A 102 10.14 -21.24 -1.22
CA ASP A 102 10.60 -21.97 -0.04
C ASP A 102 12.04 -22.45 -0.25
N GLN A 103 12.44 -22.80 -1.47
CA GLN A 103 13.83 -23.13 -1.80
C GLN A 103 14.76 -21.92 -1.81
N VAL A 104 14.30 -20.75 -2.26
CA VAL A 104 15.09 -19.50 -2.21
C VAL A 104 15.33 -19.09 -0.78
N LEU A 105 14.26 -19.08 0.03
CA LEU A 105 14.35 -18.79 1.44
C LEU A 105 15.25 -19.82 2.15
N ALA A 106 15.19 -21.10 1.78
CA ALA A 106 16.10 -22.13 2.29
C ALA A 106 17.57 -21.89 1.86
N GLN A 107 17.84 -21.45 0.62
CA GLN A 107 19.19 -21.15 0.12
C GLN A 107 19.82 -19.92 0.79
N PHE A 108 19.02 -18.93 1.15
CA PHE A 108 19.47 -17.78 1.95
C PHE A 108 19.51 -18.08 3.46
N GLY A 109 19.29 -19.32 3.88
CA GLY A 109 19.43 -19.74 5.28
C GLY A 109 18.27 -19.32 6.18
N PHE A 110 17.08 -19.02 5.65
CA PHE A 110 15.88 -18.70 6.43
C PHE A 110 15.23 -19.95 7.07
N THR A 111 16.02 -20.91 7.53
CA THR A 111 15.53 -21.97 8.43
C THR A 111 15.91 -21.61 9.86
N ALA A 112 15.03 -21.84 10.81
CA ALA A 112 15.29 -21.60 12.24
C ALA A 112 16.57 -22.32 12.75
N ALA A 113 17.05 -23.33 12.03
CA ALA A 113 18.26 -24.10 12.32
C ALA A 113 19.58 -23.42 11.92
N ALA A 114 19.58 -22.41 11.04
CA ALA A 114 20.81 -21.80 10.51
C ALA A 114 21.38 -20.64 11.36
N TRP A 115 20.65 -20.20 12.38
CA TRP A 115 20.89 -18.95 13.10
C TRP A 115 22.04 -18.91 14.13
N PRO A 116 22.75 -20.01 14.49
CA PRO A 116 24.04 -19.87 15.17
C PRO A 116 25.21 -19.56 14.21
N ASN A 117 25.07 -19.84 12.90
CA ASN A 117 26.19 -19.87 11.95
C ASN A 117 26.04 -18.92 10.75
N ALA A 118 24.90 -18.26 10.59
CA ALA A 118 24.70 -17.26 9.54
C ALA A 118 25.37 -15.94 9.94
N SER A 119 26.30 -15.45 9.10
CA SER A 119 26.87 -14.10 9.21
C SER A 119 25.76 -13.06 9.07
N SER A 120 25.25 -12.59 10.21
CA SER A 120 23.97 -11.93 10.44
C SER A 120 23.95 -10.44 10.07
N PHE A 121 24.37 -10.11 8.85
CA PHE A 121 24.35 -8.73 8.35
C PHE A 121 23.17 -8.40 7.42
N TRP A 122 22.38 -9.40 6.99
CA TRP A 122 21.37 -9.24 5.93
C TRP A 122 19.97 -9.75 6.28
N VAL A 123 19.73 -10.14 7.54
CA VAL A 123 18.47 -10.79 7.93
C VAL A 123 17.63 -9.87 8.81
N ALA A 124 16.32 -9.84 8.57
CA ALA A 124 15.36 -9.15 9.44
C ALA A 124 15.49 -9.62 10.89
N SER A 125 15.35 -8.70 11.85
CA SER A 125 15.49 -9.03 13.28
C SER A 125 14.48 -10.11 13.68
N ALA A 126 14.96 -11.13 14.41
CA ALA A 126 14.08 -12.17 14.94
C ALA A 126 13.07 -11.61 15.97
N PRO A 127 11.85 -12.17 16.06
CA PRO A 127 10.80 -11.68 16.96
C PRO A 127 11.18 -11.86 18.45
N PRO A 128 10.52 -11.14 19.39
CA PRO A 128 10.82 -11.22 20.83
C PRO A 128 10.84 -12.65 21.39
N ASP A 129 9.90 -13.50 20.98
CA ASP A 129 9.78 -14.88 21.45
C ASP A 129 11.02 -15.74 21.09
N PHE A 130 11.69 -15.45 19.96
CA PHE A 130 12.95 -16.13 19.58
C PHE A 130 14.06 -15.83 20.60
N TRP A 131 14.11 -14.59 21.09
CA TRP A 131 15.09 -14.16 22.10
C TRP A 131 14.63 -14.50 23.53
N GLY A 132 13.43 -15.06 23.71
CA GLY A 132 12.84 -15.30 25.02
C GLY A 132 12.56 -14.02 25.81
N VAL A 133 12.43 -12.87 25.13
CA VAL A 133 12.14 -11.57 25.76
C VAL A 133 10.67 -11.19 25.55
N PRO A 134 10.05 -10.48 26.50
CA PRO A 134 8.66 -10.04 26.33
C PRO A 134 8.54 -9.03 25.19
N LYS A 135 7.36 -8.98 24.57
CA LYS A 135 7.01 -7.89 23.64
C LYS A 135 7.08 -6.55 24.36
N TRP A 136 7.62 -5.55 23.67
CA TRP A 136 7.63 -4.17 24.16
C TRP A 136 6.22 -3.70 24.51
N GLN A 137 6.07 -3.05 25.67
CA GLN A 137 4.83 -2.41 26.12
C GLN A 137 5.18 -1.03 26.68
N GLY A 138 4.77 0.02 25.98
CA GLY A 138 4.90 1.42 26.42
C GLY A 138 3.55 2.15 26.36
N THR A 139 3.53 3.43 26.72
CA THR A 139 2.31 4.25 26.59
C THR A 139 1.98 4.51 25.11
N PRO A 140 0.73 4.88 24.75
CA PRO A 140 0.39 5.29 23.38
C PRO A 140 1.32 6.38 22.82
N GLU A 141 1.74 7.34 23.66
CA GLU A 141 2.66 8.42 23.29
C GLU A 141 4.08 7.91 23.02
N GLU A 142 4.59 6.99 23.84
CA GLU A 142 5.90 6.38 23.63
C GLU A 142 5.92 5.50 22.39
N ASN A 143 4.91 4.64 22.23
CA ASN A 143 4.79 3.75 21.09
C ASN A 143 4.63 4.53 19.79
N SER A 144 3.81 5.59 19.78
CA SER A 144 3.63 6.44 18.60
C SER A 144 4.91 7.23 18.26
N ARG A 145 5.68 7.70 19.25
CA ARG A 145 7.00 8.31 19.02
C ARG A 145 7.98 7.30 18.42
N MET A 146 8.08 6.12 19.00
CA MET A 146 8.96 5.05 18.51
C MET A 146 8.61 4.66 17.07
N LEU A 147 7.33 4.34 16.81
CA LEU A 147 6.87 3.92 15.49
C LEU A 147 7.03 5.03 14.45
N ARG A 148 6.75 6.28 14.81
CA ARG A 148 7.01 7.44 13.94
C ARG A 148 8.49 7.53 13.61
N SER A 149 9.39 7.45 14.59
CA SER A 149 10.83 7.51 14.35
C SER A 149 11.30 6.40 13.41
N ALA A 150 10.83 5.16 13.61
CA ALA A 150 11.14 4.03 12.73
C ALA A 150 10.62 4.25 11.31
N MET A 151 9.35 4.62 11.15
CA MET A 151 8.77 4.88 9.82
C MET A 151 9.46 6.04 9.10
N ARG A 152 9.84 7.12 9.81
CA ARG A 152 10.63 8.23 9.25
C ARG A 152 11.99 7.76 8.78
N PHE A 153 12.66 6.90 9.55
CA PHE A 153 13.93 6.29 9.16
C PHE A 153 13.80 5.47 7.88
N PHE A 154 12.71 4.72 7.71
CA PHE A 154 12.44 3.93 6.49
C PHE A 154 11.93 4.73 5.28
N GLY A 155 11.82 6.05 5.40
CA GLY A 155 11.49 6.93 4.27
C GLY A 155 10.07 7.49 4.25
N ALA A 156 9.29 7.33 5.33
CA ALA A 156 8.03 8.05 5.47
C ALA A 156 8.28 9.56 5.56
N SER A 157 7.50 10.34 4.83
CA SER A 157 7.53 11.81 4.86
C SER A 157 6.63 12.38 5.95
N GLU A 158 5.51 11.73 6.25
CA GLU A 158 4.65 12.04 7.38
C GLU A 158 4.05 10.75 7.94
N VAL A 159 3.83 10.73 9.25
CA VAL A 159 3.23 9.60 9.96
C VAL A 159 2.24 10.16 10.98
N ARG A 160 0.99 9.75 10.85
CA ARG A 160 -0.12 10.12 11.72
C ARG A 160 -0.79 8.86 12.27
N PHE A 161 -1.40 8.99 13.43
CA PHE A 161 -2.04 7.88 14.13
C PHE A 161 -3.49 8.24 14.41
N ALA A 162 -4.34 7.24 14.33
CA ALA A 162 -5.74 7.29 14.70
C ALA A 162 -6.13 5.94 15.31
N GLU A 163 -7.02 5.93 16.29
CA GLU A 163 -7.78 4.76 16.73
C GLU A 163 -8.87 4.40 15.73
N LEU A 164 -9.10 3.10 15.55
CA LEU A 164 -10.21 2.54 14.78
C LEU A 164 -11.39 2.27 15.72
N ASN A 165 -12.17 3.31 15.97
CA ASN A 165 -13.38 3.31 16.79
C ASN A 165 -14.67 3.26 15.94
N GLU A 166 -15.84 3.38 16.56
CA GLU A 166 -17.14 3.28 15.87
C GLU A 166 -17.33 4.31 14.75
N LYS A 167 -16.80 5.54 14.87
CA LYS A 167 -16.88 6.53 13.78
C LYS A 167 -15.90 6.24 12.66
N THR A 168 -14.65 5.95 12.99
CA THR A 168 -13.59 5.73 12.00
C THR A 168 -13.69 4.37 11.31
N LYS A 169 -14.32 3.36 11.92
CA LYS A 169 -14.72 2.10 11.26
C LYS A 169 -15.61 2.35 10.03
N LYS A 170 -16.39 3.44 10.01
CA LYS A 170 -17.18 3.85 8.84
C LYS A 170 -16.33 4.20 7.62
N LEU A 171 -15.05 4.50 7.80
CA LEU A 171 -14.10 4.80 6.73
C LEU A 171 -13.47 3.54 6.12
N ILE A 172 -13.69 2.37 6.71
CA ILE A 172 -13.21 1.08 6.18
C ILE A 172 -14.24 0.52 5.21
N PHE A 173 -13.80 0.17 4.01
CA PHE A 173 -14.69 -0.37 2.98
C PHE A 173 -15.40 -1.67 3.42
N THR A 174 -16.61 -1.92 2.92
CA THR A 174 -17.35 -3.17 3.12
C THR A 174 -16.83 -4.32 2.26
N HIS A 175 -16.24 -3.99 1.12
CA HIS A 175 -15.67 -4.95 0.18
C HIS A 175 -14.33 -4.43 -0.33
N HIS A 176 -13.46 -5.35 -0.70
CA HIS A 176 -12.25 -5.08 -1.48
C HIS A 176 -12.59 -4.76 -2.94
N VAL A 177 -11.63 -4.22 -3.69
CA VAL A 177 -11.81 -3.90 -5.13
C VAL A 177 -12.09 -5.14 -6.00
N HIS A 178 -11.87 -6.34 -5.47
CA HIS A 178 -12.20 -7.63 -6.10
C HIS A 178 -13.55 -8.18 -5.63
N ASN A 179 -14.40 -7.34 -5.03
CA ASN A 179 -15.72 -7.71 -4.49
C ASN A 179 -15.67 -8.75 -3.36
N THR A 180 -14.50 -8.96 -2.74
CA THR A 180 -14.37 -9.79 -1.53
C THR A 180 -14.84 -9.00 -0.30
N PRO A 181 -15.82 -9.48 0.47
CA PRO A 181 -16.28 -8.86 1.71
C PRO A 181 -15.15 -8.60 2.72
N ILE A 182 -15.25 -7.50 3.47
CA ILE A 182 -14.39 -7.14 4.61
C ILE A 182 -15.29 -7.07 5.84
N VAL A 183 -15.07 -7.97 6.80
CA VAL A 183 -15.90 -8.12 8.01
C VAL A 183 -15.08 -7.96 9.29
N PHE A 184 -15.75 -7.60 10.37
CA PHE A 184 -15.18 -7.59 11.72
C PHE A 184 -15.71 -8.82 12.47
N GLU A 185 -14.83 -9.59 13.09
CA GLU A 185 -15.18 -10.78 13.88
C GLU A 185 -14.36 -10.80 15.18
N ASP A 186 -14.89 -11.47 16.21
CA ASP A 186 -14.16 -11.68 17.46
C ASP A 186 -13.05 -12.74 17.28
N VAL A 187 -11.92 -12.28 16.76
CA VAL A 187 -10.71 -13.09 16.50
C VAL A 187 -9.46 -12.34 16.95
N ASP A 188 -8.40 -13.07 17.28
CA ASP A 188 -7.15 -12.46 17.76
C ASP A 188 -6.34 -11.77 16.65
N LYS A 189 -6.38 -12.31 15.43
CA LYS A 189 -5.58 -11.84 14.30
C LYS A 189 -6.43 -11.77 13.05
N ALA A 190 -6.12 -10.79 12.20
CA ALA A 190 -6.71 -10.70 10.88
C ALA A 190 -6.32 -11.93 10.05
N TYR A 191 -7.25 -12.40 9.22
CA TYR A 191 -7.01 -13.51 8.30
C TYR A 191 -7.86 -13.35 7.04
N GLU A 192 -7.47 -14.06 5.99
CA GLU A 192 -8.22 -14.16 4.75
C GLU A 192 -8.78 -15.58 4.61
N VAL A 193 -10.04 -15.67 4.21
CA VAL A 193 -10.59 -16.89 3.63
C VAL A 193 -10.60 -16.68 2.12
N ALA A 194 -9.68 -17.34 1.42
CA ALA A 194 -9.43 -17.12 0.00
C ALA A 194 -10.72 -17.13 -0.83
N GLY A 195 -10.96 -16.03 -1.56
CA GLY A 195 -12.15 -15.86 -2.40
C GLY A 195 -13.48 -15.64 -1.66
N GLN A 196 -13.48 -15.65 -0.32
CA GLN A 196 -14.71 -15.55 0.48
C GLN A 196 -14.78 -14.26 1.31
N LYS A 197 -13.78 -13.95 2.14
CA LYS A 197 -13.80 -12.77 3.02
C LYS A 197 -12.42 -12.40 3.55
N PHE A 198 -12.23 -11.12 3.83
CA PHE A 198 -11.19 -10.61 4.71
C PHE A 198 -11.79 -10.35 6.09
N VAL A 199 -11.13 -10.86 7.13
CA VAL A 199 -11.60 -10.71 8.51
C VAL A 199 -10.63 -9.82 9.29
N LEU A 200 -11.16 -8.73 9.83
CA LEU A 200 -10.47 -7.86 10.77
C LEU A 200 -10.90 -8.23 12.21
N PRO A 201 -9.99 -8.22 13.20
CA PRO A 201 -10.35 -8.36 14.60
C PRO A 201 -11.31 -7.25 15.05
N ASP A 202 -12.38 -7.61 15.75
CA ASP A 202 -13.19 -6.65 16.50
C ASP A 202 -12.56 -6.35 17.87
N LYS A 203 -11.35 -5.79 17.83
CA LYS A 203 -10.54 -5.40 18.99
C LYS A 203 -10.08 -3.95 18.84
N PRO A 204 -9.58 -3.31 19.90
CA PRO A 204 -8.93 -2.01 19.78
C PRO A 204 -7.81 -2.06 18.72
N LEU A 205 -8.02 -1.36 17.62
CA LEU A 205 -7.10 -1.28 16.50
C LEU A 205 -6.69 0.18 16.27
N TYR A 206 -5.53 0.36 15.66
CA TYR A 206 -4.99 1.67 15.32
C TYR A 206 -4.72 1.75 13.82
N ILE A 207 -5.05 2.90 13.24
CA ILE A 207 -4.72 3.31 11.88
C ILE A 207 -3.41 4.08 11.94
N VAL A 208 -2.43 3.63 11.14
CA VAL A 208 -1.20 4.38 10.89
C VAL A 208 -1.27 4.94 9.48
N SER A 209 -1.43 6.25 9.36
CA SER A 209 -1.47 6.96 8.08
C SER A 209 -0.07 7.43 7.73
N VAL A 210 0.41 7.00 6.56
CA VAL A 210 1.75 7.28 6.05
C VAL A 210 1.65 8.08 4.77
N ALA A 211 2.40 9.18 4.70
CA ALA A 211 2.62 9.91 3.46
C ALA A 211 4.07 9.75 3.01
N VAL A 212 4.29 9.58 1.71
CA VAL A 212 5.60 9.56 1.07
C VAL A 212 5.65 10.63 -0.03
N GLN A 213 6.80 11.29 -0.20
CA GLN A 213 6.91 12.37 -1.18
C GLN A 213 6.89 11.83 -2.60
N MET A 214 6.28 12.59 -3.51
CA MET A 214 6.32 12.37 -4.95
C MET A 214 6.96 13.59 -5.61
N SER A 215 7.73 13.37 -6.67
CA SER A 215 8.32 14.48 -7.45
C SER A 215 7.23 15.35 -8.05
N LYS A 216 7.05 16.57 -7.52
CA LYS A 216 6.07 17.55 -8.03
C LYS A 216 6.41 18.03 -9.43
N GLU A 217 7.71 18.21 -9.72
CA GLU A 217 8.18 18.64 -11.04
C GLU A 217 7.88 17.61 -12.12
N MET A 218 8.12 16.32 -11.84
CA MET A 218 7.81 15.26 -12.79
C MET A 218 6.30 15.05 -12.93
N TYR A 219 5.55 15.13 -11.83
CA TYR A 219 4.11 14.89 -11.87
C TYR A 219 3.34 16.00 -12.62
N ARG A 220 3.80 17.27 -12.55
CA ARG A 220 3.16 18.40 -13.24
C ARG A 220 3.45 18.45 -14.74
N GLN A 221 4.37 17.65 -15.28
CA GLN A 221 4.68 17.64 -16.72
C GLN A 221 3.51 17.11 -17.58
N GLY A 222 2.39 16.71 -16.98
CA GLY A 222 1.13 16.52 -17.67
C GLY A 222 0.85 15.05 -17.98
N ASN A 223 0.87 14.67 -19.25
CA ASN A 223 0.66 13.28 -19.67
C ASN A 223 2.00 12.60 -19.90
N ALA A 224 2.02 11.26 -19.91
CA ALA A 224 3.15 10.40 -20.31
C ALA A 224 4.10 9.83 -19.21
N GLY A 225 5.17 9.17 -19.64
CA GLY A 225 6.03 8.28 -18.87
C GLY A 225 6.67 8.93 -17.65
N ILE A 226 7.11 10.19 -17.75
CA ILE A 226 7.71 10.92 -16.63
C ILE A 226 6.73 11.05 -15.45
N ARG A 227 5.46 11.36 -15.73
CA ARG A 227 4.43 11.43 -14.68
C ARG A 227 4.17 10.06 -14.06
N PHE A 228 4.10 9.02 -14.88
CA PHE A 228 3.95 7.65 -14.38
C PHE A 228 5.14 7.23 -13.53
N ALA A 229 6.37 7.55 -13.94
CA ALA A 229 7.58 7.29 -13.17
C ALA A 229 7.51 7.94 -11.77
N ALA A 230 7.08 9.21 -11.68
CA ALA A 230 6.91 9.88 -10.39
C ALA A 230 5.85 9.18 -9.50
N ASN A 231 4.73 8.77 -10.09
CA ASN A 231 3.68 8.05 -9.38
C ASN A 231 4.16 6.67 -8.90
N ASN A 232 4.84 5.91 -9.77
CA ASN A 232 5.33 4.57 -9.48
C ASN A 232 6.42 4.60 -8.41
N MET A 233 7.33 5.60 -8.47
CA MET A 233 8.36 5.79 -7.47
C MET A 233 7.78 6.04 -6.08
N ARG A 234 6.69 6.80 -5.98
CA ARG A 234 5.98 6.99 -4.70
C ARG A 234 5.46 5.66 -4.15
N TYR A 235 4.80 4.83 -4.98
CA TYR A 235 4.34 3.51 -4.55
C TYR A 235 5.48 2.60 -4.10
N ARG A 236 6.60 2.61 -4.84
CA ARG A 236 7.82 1.89 -4.47
C ARG A 236 8.33 2.31 -3.09
N LEU A 237 8.47 3.61 -2.83
CA LEU A 237 8.90 4.11 -1.51
C LEU A 237 7.92 3.70 -0.41
N ASN A 238 6.61 3.80 -0.68
CA ASN A 238 5.60 3.41 0.30
C ASN A 238 5.70 1.92 0.68
N ASN A 239 5.93 1.05 -0.31
CA ASN A 239 6.09 -0.38 -0.05
C ASN A 239 7.34 -0.70 0.78
N VAL A 240 8.44 0.05 0.61
CA VAL A 240 9.64 -0.10 1.46
C VAL A 240 9.30 0.20 2.91
N VAL A 241 8.58 1.29 3.18
CA VAL A 241 8.13 1.64 4.55
C VAL A 241 7.23 0.55 5.13
N HIS A 242 6.26 0.06 4.35
CA HIS A 242 5.32 -0.97 4.82
C HIS A 242 6.03 -2.28 5.17
N VAL A 243 6.87 -2.80 4.27
CA VAL A 243 7.57 -4.08 4.50
C VAL A 243 8.51 -3.99 5.69
N ALA A 244 9.17 -2.85 5.90
CA ALA A 244 10.09 -2.65 7.01
C ALA A 244 9.40 -2.47 8.37
N THR A 245 8.08 -2.28 8.43
CA THR A 245 7.36 -1.93 9.67
C THR A 245 6.21 -2.87 10.03
N GLN A 246 5.86 -3.82 9.15
CA GLN A 246 4.75 -4.76 9.33
C GLN A 246 5.19 -6.23 9.47
N SER A 247 6.50 -6.47 9.62
CA SER A 247 7.12 -7.80 9.75
C SER A 247 6.98 -8.42 11.14
#